data_AF-A0A1I5PFC0-F1
#
_entry.id   AF-A0A1I5PFC0-F1
#
_cell.length_a   1.000
_cell.length_b   1.000
_cell.length_c   1.000
_cell.angle_alpha   90.00
_cell.angle_beta   90.00
_cell.angle_gamma   90.00
#
_symmetry.space_group_name_H-M   'P 1'
#
loop_
_entity.id
_entity.type
_entity.pdbx_description
1 polymer ?
#
loop_
_entity_poly.entity_id
_entity_poly.type
_entity_poly.pdbx_seq_one_letter_code
_entity_poly.pdbx_strand_id
1 'polypeptide(L)'
;MKYTHLFPLLLSLFILSGCGSTRPGGSFPTDAAPAEADGAPVVSGEGNPSSHPAIPKEGLPELPEGAVAEGTTVEYIRDLPAVVDNGRELTLRLHCRAVASSYGTWNYGVGRIDVLEGEELLQTLSVRDAVVAAEIQEWQQMAALGDPYYQEKLESGELPEAVDDDAWTACFEELYLPEIMDLNFDGADDIRLMELLGTVNGRYLHWLWDQRTQQFVYAFCLVGYDFQIDTAARQLVSESRNGYGIYDTDYYQYDADGVLQRVKNVELSPSDSEGAAEGDFVTTVHEWVDGVWTETE
;
A
#
# COMPACT_ATOMS: atom_id res chain seq x y z
N MET A 1 -20.53 -14.57 21.19
CA MET A 1 -19.81 -15.49 20.29
C MET A 1 -18.35 -15.09 20.33
N LYS A 2 -17.47 -15.96 20.81
CA LYS A 2 -16.03 -15.67 20.95
C LYS A 2 -15.34 -16.12 19.66
N TYR A 3 -14.81 -15.17 18.88
CA TYR A 3 -13.96 -15.48 17.74
C TYR A 3 -12.69 -16.13 18.27
N THR A 4 -12.56 -17.42 18.01
CA THR A 4 -11.41 -18.25 18.42
C THR A 4 -10.80 -18.80 17.14
N HIS A 5 -10.20 -17.93 16.35
CA HIS A 5 -9.27 -18.33 15.30
C HIS A 5 -7.95 -17.63 15.60
N LEU A 6 -7.08 -18.34 16.33
CA LEU A 6 -5.67 -18.02 16.43
C LEU A 6 -5.09 -18.05 15.01
N PHE A 7 -4.77 -16.88 14.47
CA PHE A 7 -3.73 -16.77 13.44
C PHE A 7 -2.37 -16.89 14.15
N PRO A 8 -1.49 -17.81 13.77
CA PRO A 8 -0.09 -17.67 14.11
C PRO A 8 0.47 -16.60 13.15
N LEU A 9 0.39 -15.33 13.55
CA LEU A 9 1.15 -14.28 12.87
C LEU A 9 2.62 -14.48 13.27
N LEU A 10 3.46 -14.88 12.31
CA LEU A 10 4.91 -14.80 12.50
C LEU A 10 5.28 -13.31 12.58
N LEU A 11 6.10 -12.98 13.56
CA LEU A 11 6.55 -11.63 13.86
C LEU A 11 7.56 -11.16 12.78
N SER A 12 7.10 -10.35 11.84
CA SER A 12 7.97 -9.63 10.90
C SER A 12 8.22 -8.23 11.44
N LEU A 13 9.46 -7.94 11.84
CA LEU A 13 9.86 -6.62 12.31
C LEU A 13 10.17 -5.74 11.10
N PHE A 14 9.15 -5.16 10.48
CA PHE A 14 9.39 -4.06 9.55
C PHE A 14 9.79 -2.83 10.37
N ILE A 15 10.68 -1.99 9.86
CA ILE A 15 10.84 -0.61 10.31
C ILE A 15 10.34 0.22 9.13
N LEU A 16 9.24 0.93 9.27
CA LEU A 16 8.75 1.91 8.32
C LEU A 16 9.01 3.28 8.95
N SER A 17 9.49 4.21 8.12
CA SER A 17 9.57 5.63 8.46
C SER A 17 8.15 6.14 8.73
N GLY A 18 7.93 6.64 9.94
CA GLY A 18 6.61 7.05 10.39
C GLY A 18 6.05 8.25 9.63
N CYS A 19 4.83 8.12 9.11
CA CYS A 19 4.02 9.27 8.72
C CYS A 19 3.52 10.00 9.98
N GLY A 20 3.70 11.33 10.00
CA GLY A 20 3.40 12.20 11.14
C GLY A 20 1.94 12.15 11.64
N SER A 21 1.80 12.27 12.95
CA SER A 21 0.56 12.38 13.73
C SER A 21 -0.47 13.36 13.14
N THR A 22 -1.71 12.88 12.98
CA THR A 22 -2.89 13.73 12.86
C THR A 22 -3.25 14.30 14.22
N ARG A 23 -3.13 15.64 14.39
CA ARG A 23 -3.84 16.37 15.45
C ARG A 23 -5.09 17.03 14.88
N PRO A 24 -6.25 16.97 15.57
CA PRO A 24 -7.47 17.58 15.09
C PRO A 24 -7.52 19.09 15.41
N GLY A 25 -7.98 19.88 14.45
CA GLY A 25 -8.54 21.22 14.67
C GLY A 25 -7.57 22.38 14.55
N GLY A 26 -7.47 22.95 13.34
CA GLY A 26 -6.90 24.27 13.12
C GLY A 26 -7.23 24.75 11.71
N SER A 27 -8.03 25.81 11.59
CA SER A 27 -8.40 26.45 10.32
C SER A 27 -7.16 26.93 9.55
N PHE A 28 -7.05 26.53 8.28
CA PHE A 28 -6.04 27.05 7.35
C PHE A 28 -6.34 28.52 7.00
N PRO A 29 -5.37 29.45 7.14
CA PRO A 29 -5.43 30.71 6.43
C PRO A 29 -5.04 30.49 4.97
N THR A 30 -5.92 30.93 4.07
CA THR A 30 -5.62 31.20 2.67
C THR A 30 -4.62 32.36 2.57
N ASP A 31 -3.42 32.12 2.03
CA ASP A 31 -2.85 32.89 0.91
C ASP A 31 -1.34 32.61 0.68
N ALA A 32 -0.99 32.63 -0.62
CA ALA A 32 0.32 32.77 -1.25
C ALA A 32 1.29 31.57 -1.23
N ALA A 33 1.38 30.89 -2.38
CA ALA A 33 2.50 30.05 -2.76
C ALA A 33 3.80 30.89 -2.87
N PRO A 34 4.93 30.48 -2.28
CA PRO A 34 6.22 31.06 -2.60
C PRO A 34 6.69 30.55 -3.97
N ALA A 35 7.28 31.46 -4.74
CA ALA A 35 7.79 31.23 -6.08
C ALA A 35 8.88 30.15 -6.11
N GLU A 36 8.86 29.33 -7.17
CA GLU A 36 9.86 28.32 -7.49
C GLU A 36 11.27 28.94 -7.54
N ALA A 37 12.19 28.39 -6.75
CA ALA A 37 13.60 28.67 -6.86
C ALA A 37 14.19 27.83 -8.01
N ASP A 38 14.64 28.53 -9.05
CA ASP A 38 15.45 28.02 -10.16
C ASP A 38 16.73 27.36 -9.59
N GLY A 39 16.80 26.02 -9.59
CA GLY A 39 18.04 25.33 -9.19
C GLY A 39 17.94 23.84 -8.86
N ALA A 40 16.75 23.31 -8.52
CA ALA A 40 16.61 21.88 -8.27
C ALA A 40 16.84 21.07 -9.56
N PRO A 41 17.50 19.89 -9.50
CA PRO A 41 17.56 19.01 -10.65
C PRO A 41 16.12 18.68 -11.07
N VAL A 42 15.82 18.96 -12.33
CA VAL A 42 14.56 18.58 -12.98
C VAL A 42 14.51 17.04 -13.01
N VAL A 43 14.04 16.43 -11.94
CA VAL A 43 13.30 15.18 -12.05
C VAL A 43 12.00 15.62 -12.69
N SER A 44 11.93 15.41 -14.01
CA SER A 44 10.84 15.83 -14.88
C SER A 44 9.48 15.64 -14.22
N GLY A 45 8.91 16.75 -13.73
CA GLY A 45 7.52 16.87 -13.31
C GLY A 45 6.58 16.93 -14.51
N GLU A 46 6.69 15.96 -15.41
CA GLU A 46 5.72 15.73 -16.49
C GLU A 46 5.06 14.38 -16.28
N GLY A 47 4.04 14.39 -15.42
CA GLY A 47 3.17 13.25 -15.13
C GLY A 47 3.89 12.17 -14.32
N ASN A 48 3.27 11.72 -13.23
CA ASN A 48 3.52 10.36 -12.80
C ASN A 48 2.44 9.49 -13.46
N PRO A 49 2.58 9.04 -14.72
CA PRO A 49 1.96 7.77 -15.05
C PRO A 49 2.75 6.75 -14.24
N SER A 50 2.10 6.05 -13.31
CA SER A 50 2.60 4.76 -12.83
C SER A 50 3.29 4.05 -14.01
N SER A 51 4.54 3.64 -13.83
CA SER A 51 5.27 2.87 -14.84
C SER A 51 4.62 1.50 -15.11
N HIS A 52 3.54 1.19 -14.37
CA HIS A 52 2.65 0.07 -14.61
C HIS A 52 1.90 0.21 -15.95
N PRO A 53 1.77 -0.88 -16.71
CA PRO A 53 0.91 -0.90 -17.89
C PRO A 53 -0.49 -0.45 -17.47
N ALA A 54 -1.06 0.51 -18.21
CA ALA A 54 -2.41 1.00 -17.95
C ALA A 54 -3.38 -0.19 -17.86
N ILE A 55 -4.00 -0.37 -16.68
CA ILE A 55 -5.03 -1.39 -16.48
C ILE A 55 -6.10 -1.16 -17.58
N PRO A 56 -6.50 -2.20 -18.34
CA PRO A 56 -7.52 -2.04 -19.37
C PRO A 56 -8.77 -1.38 -18.78
N LYS A 57 -9.28 -0.34 -19.46
CA LYS A 57 -10.54 0.34 -19.09
C LYS A 57 -11.78 -0.52 -19.29
N GLU A 58 -11.62 -1.70 -19.90
CA GLU A 58 -12.70 -2.67 -20.08
C GLU A 58 -13.20 -3.16 -18.72
N GLY A 59 -14.53 -3.17 -18.54
CA GLY A 59 -15.18 -3.62 -17.30
C GLY A 59 -15.47 -2.51 -16.27
N LEU A 60 -15.21 -1.24 -16.59
CA LEU A 60 -15.65 -0.12 -15.77
C LEU A 60 -17.15 0.17 -15.96
N PRO A 61 -17.85 0.67 -14.92
CA PRO A 61 -19.25 1.02 -15.04
C PRO A 61 -19.44 2.25 -15.93
N GLU A 62 -20.57 2.31 -16.64
CA GLU A 62 -21.04 3.57 -17.21
C GLU A 62 -21.48 4.48 -16.06
N LEU A 63 -20.75 5.59 -15.87
CA LEU A 63 -21.04 6.54 -14.81
C LEU A 63 -22.07 7.59 -15.28
N PRO A 64 -22.98 8.05 -14.40
CA PRO A 64 -23.89 9.14 -14.71
C PRO A 64 -23.16 10.40 -15.17
N GLU A 65 -23.56 10.94 -16.33
CA GLU A 65 -23.03 12.19 -16.86
C GLU A 65 -23.74 13.42 -16.27
N GLY A 66 -23.01 14.53 -16.15
CA GLY A 66 -23.55 15.82 -15.73
C GLY A 66 -23.43 16.11 -14.23
N ALA A 67 -24.28 16.99 -13.71
CA ALA A 67 -24.26 17.36 -12.30
C ALA A 67 -24.83 16.22 -11.44
N VAL A 68 -23.94 15.44 -10.83
CA VAL A 68 -24.27 14.35 -9.91
C VAL A 68 -24.12 14.86 -8.47
N ALA A 69 -25.04 14.46 -7.59
CA ALA A 69 -24.95 14.83 -6.18
C ALA A 69 -23.74 14.16 -5.52
N GLU A 70 -23.00 14.89 -4.70
CA GLU A 70 -21.92 14.34 -3.87
C GLU A 70 -22.44 13.14 -3.04
N GLY A 71 -21.63 12.08 -2.98
CA GLY A 71 -21.99 10.83 -2.29
C GLY A 71 -22.87 9.88 -3.11
N THR A 72 -23.28 10.25 -4.33
CA THR A 72 -23.93 9.30 -5.26
C THR A 72 -23.00 8.11 -5.48
N THR A 73 -23.51 6.90 -5.26
CA THR A 73 -22.73 5.67 -5.34
C THR A 73 -23.24 4.78 -6.48
N VAL A 74 -22.32 4.26 -7.27
CA VAL A 74 -22.57 3.25 -8.32
C VAL A 74 -21.76 2.00 -7.98
N GLU A 75 -22.45 0.91 -7.66
CA GLU A 75 -21.81 -0.39 -7.44
C GLU A 75 -21.63 -1.13 -8.76
N TYR A 76 -20.52 -1.86 -8.87
CA TYR A 76 -20.20 -2.65 -10.05
C TYR A 76 -19.31 -3.84 -9.70
N ILE A 77 -19.25 -4.80 -10.62
CA ILE A 77 -18.43 -6.00 -10.50
C ILE A 77 -17.34 -5.95 -11.57
N ARG A 78 -16.13 -6.35 -11.19
CA ARG A 78 -15.02 -6.53 -12.12
C ARG A 78 -14.33 -7.85 -11.86
N ASP A 79 -14.10 -8.63 -12.91
CA ASP A 79 -13.39 -9.90 -12.83
C ASP A 79 -11.95 -9.70 -13.33
N LEU A 80 -10.98 -10.15 -12.55
CA LEU A 80 -9.57 -10.21 -12.94
C LEU A 80 -9.10 -11.68 -12.97
N PRO A 81 -8.32 -12.10 -13.97
CA PRO A 81 -7.74 -13.44 -13.97
C PRO A 81 -6.56 -13.51 -12.99
N ALA A 82 -6.35 -14.68 -12.39
CA ALA A 82 -5.13 -15.02 -11.66
C ALA A 82 -4.73 -16.46 -12.01
N VAL A 83 -3.43 -16.70 -12.13
CA VAL A 83 -2.86 -18.02 -12.42
C VAL A 83 -2.07 -18.49 -11.20
N VAL A 84 -2.51 -19.59 -10.61
CA VAL A 84 -1.88 -20.21 -9.45
C VAL A 84 -1.42 -21.64 -9.77
N ASP A 85 -0.75 -22.32 -8.84
CA ASP A 85 -0.47 -23.76 -8.85
C ASP A 85 -0.27 -24.42 -10.23
N ASN A 86 0.88 -24.24 -10.86
CA ASN A 86 1.20 -24.87 -12.15
C ASN A 86 0.20 -24.54 -13.29
N GLY A 87 -0.38 -23.35 -13.30
CA GLY A 87 -1.25 -22.89 -14.40
C GLY A 87 -2.76 -23.05 -14.15
N ARG A 88 -3.16 -23.28 -12.90
CA ARG A 88 -4.57 -23.28 -12.49
C ARG A 88 -5.12 -21.86 -12.59
N GLU A 89 -6.17 -21.68 -13.39
CA GLU A 89 -6.81 -20.37 -13.60
C GLU A 89 -7.91 -20.13 -12.56
N LEU A 90 -7.83 -19.00 -11.88
CA LEU A 90 -8.85 -18.48 -10.97
C LEU A 90 -9.39 -17.15 -11.47
N THR A 91 -10.61 -16.82 -11.05
CA THR A 91 -11.21 -15.50 -11.28
C THR A 91 -11.33 -14.78 -9.95
N LEU A 92 -10.75 -13.58 -9.87
CA LEU A 92 -10.89 -12.64 -8.77
C LEU A 92 -12.02 -11.67 -9.11
N ARG A 93 -13.20 -11.93 -8.54
CA ARG A 93 -14.39 -11.10 -8.71
C ARG A 93 -14.43 -10.02 -7.65
N LEU A 94 -14.08 -8.82 -8.07
CA LEU A 94 -14.08 -7.62 -7.26
C LEU A 94 -15.51 -7.08 -7.12
N HIS A 95 -15.90 -6.79 -5.88
CA HIS A 95 -17.10 -6.01 -5.59
C HIS A 95 -16.65 -4.57 -5.38
N CYS A 96 -17.01 -3.71 -6.32
CA CYS A 96 -16.51 -2.35 -6.43
C CYS A 96 -17.62 -1.32 -6.27
N ARG A 97 -17.23 -0.09 -5.91
CA ARG A 97 -18.07 1.10 -5.95
C ARG A 97 -17.34 2.27 -6.57
N ALA A 98 -18.10 3.15 -7.21
CA ALA A 98 -17.68 4.49 -7.59
C ALA A 98 -18.54 5.49 -6.81
N VAL A 99 -17.92 6.46 -6.14
CA VAL A 99 -18.60 7.47 -5.32
C VAL A 99 -18.30 8.87 -5.87
N ALA A 100 -19.34 9.63 -6.20
CA ALA A 100 -19.20 11.00 -6.70
C ALA A 100 -18.63 11.92 -5.61
N SER A 101 -17.55 12.63 -5.94
CA SER A 101 -16.90 13.62 -5.07
C SER A 101 -17.55 15.00 -5.23
N SER A 102 -17.30 15.89 -4.27
CA SER A 102 -17.67 17.32 -4.36
C SER A 102 -16.95 18.07 -5.49
N TYR A 103 -15.89 17.50 -6.06
CA TYR A 103 -15.12 18.11 -7.15
C TYR A 103 -15.60 17.68 -8.54
N GLY A 104 -16.69 16.93 -8.64
CA GLY A 104 -17.21 16.42 -9.91
C GLY A 104 -16.37 15.27 -10.48
N THR A 105 -15.59 14.60 -9.64
CA THR A 105 -14.85 13.38 -9.97
C THR A 105 -15.49 12.17 -9.29
N TRP A 106 -15.03 10.97 -9.62
CA TRP A 106 -15.47 9.74 -8.96
C TRP A 106 -14.31 9.08 -8.23
N ASN A 107 -14.54 8.68 -6.99
CA ASN A 107 -13.60 7.87 -6.21
C ASN A 107 -14.01 6.40 -6.33
N TYR A 108 -13.05 5.54 -6.58
CA TYR A 108 -13.28 4.11 -6.76
C TYR A 108 -12.80 3.35 -5.53
N GLY A 109 -13.49 2.25 -5.22
CA GLY A 109 -13.15 1.40 -4.09
C GLY A 109 -13.52 -0.06 -4.31
N VAL A 110 -12.75 -0.94 -3.68
CA VAL A 110 -13.03 -2.38 -3.56
C VAL A 110 -13.37 -2.68 -2.11
N GLY A 111 -14.48 -3.38 -1.85
CA GLY A 111 -14.90 -3.78 -0.50
C GLY A 111 -14.59 -5.24 -0.18
N ARG A 112 -14.64 -6.10 -1.21
CA ARG A 112 -14.30 -7.52 -1.11
C ARG A 112 -13.92 -8.12 -2.46
N ILE A 113 -13.28 -9.28 -2.41
CA ILE A 113 -12.87 -10.05 -3.58
C ILE A 113 -13.36 -11.49 -3.41
N ASP A 114 -14.20 -11.96 -4.32
CA ASP A 114 -14.58 -13.37 -4.40
C ASP A 114 -13.58 -14.11 -5.29
N VAL A 115 -13.00 -15.20 -4.80
CA VAL A 115 -12.07 -16.06 -5.52
C VAL A 115 -12.85 -17.24 -6.07
N LEU A 116 -12.87 -17.39 -7.39
CA LEU A 116 -13.68 -18.37 -8.09
C LEU A 116 -12.81 -19.32 -8.92
N GLU A 117 -13.22 -20.57 -8.99
CA GLU A 117 -12.76 -21.52 -10.01
C GLU A 117 -13.93 -21.87 -10.93
N GLY A 118 -13.92 -21.31 -12.14
CA GLY A 118 -15.11 -21.26 -12.97
C GLY A 118 -16.23 -20.47 -12.28
N GLU A 119 -17.31 -21.16 -11.91
CA GLU A 119 -18.46 -20.58 -11.18
C GLU A 119 -18.47 -20.94 -9.69
N GLU A 120 -17.53 -21.77 -9.23
CA GLU A 120 -17.46 -22.19 -7.83
C GLU A 120 -16.72 -21.13 -6.99
N LEU A 121 -17.37 -20.64 -5.93
CA LEU A 121 -16.76 -19.74 -4.96
C LEU A 121 -15.88 -20.52 -3.99
N LEU A 122 -14.57 -20.28 -4.05
CA LEU A 122 -13.57 -20.91 -3.17
C LEU A 122 -13.35 -20.11 -1.87
N GLN A 123 -13.33 -18.78 -1.98
CA GLN A 123 -12.99 -17.88 -0.89
C GLN A 123 -13.59 -16.49 -1.12
N THR A 124 -13.89 -15.76 -0.04
CA THR A 124 -14.15 -14.32 -0.08
C THR A 124 -13.10 -13.61 0.77
N LEU A 125 -12.37 -12.68 0.18
CA LEU A 125 -11.41 -11.80 0.84
C LEU A 125 -12.12 -10.52 1.27
N SER A 126 -12.04 -10.21 2.56
CA SER A 126 -12.55 -8.98 3.15
C SER A 126 -11.47 -7.91 3.12
N VAL A 127 -11.71 -6.78 2.44
CA VAL A 127 -10.79 -5.63 2.47
C VAL A 127 -10.72 -5.08 3.89
N ARG A 128 -11.87 -4.98 4.57
CA ARG A 128 -11.96 -4.57 5.99
C ARG A 128 -11.01 -5.36 6.89
N ASP A 129 -11.00 -6.69 6.75
CA ASP A 129 -10.17 -7.53 7.61
C ASP A 129 -8.68 -7.34 7.33
N ALA A 130 -8.32 -7.08 6.06
CA ALA A 130 -6.95 -6.74 5.68
C ALA A 130 -6.53 -5.35 6.18
N VAL A 131 -7.43 -4.35 6.17
CA VAL A 131 -7.17 -3.03 6.77
C VAL A 131 -6.91 -3.16 8.27
N VAL A 132 -7.76 -3.91 8.99
CA VAL A 132 -7.56 -4.19 10.41
C VAL A 132 -6.22 -4.88 10.65
N ALA A 133 -5.87 -5.88 9.82
CA ALA A 133 -4.60 -6.58 9.94
C ALA A 133 -3.40 -5.66 9.68
N ALA A 134 -3.48 -4.76 8.69
CA ALA A 134 -2.46 -3.76 8.40
C ALA A 134 -2.24 -2.78 9.56
N GLU A 135 -3.32 -2.28 10.17
CA GLU A 135 -3.20 -1.40 11.33
C GLU A 135 -2.60 -2.11 12.54
N ILE A 136 -2.97 -3.38 12.78
CA ILE A 136 -2.33 -4.18 13.83
C ILE A 136 -0.84 -4.41 13.53
N GLN A 137 -0.46 -4.60 12.27
CA GLN A 137 0.95 -4.71 11.86
C GLN A 137 1.73 -3.42 12.18
N GLU A 138 1.16 -2.25 11.89
CA GLU A 138 1.75 -0.96 12.26
C GLU A 138 1.88 -0.82 13.79
N TRP A 139 0.87 -1.23 14.56
CA TRP A 139 0.95 -1.20 16.03
C TRP A 139 2.06 -2.10 16.57
N GLN A 140 2.19 -3.32 16.04
CA GLN A 140 3.27 -4.25 16.41
C GLN A 140 4.65 -3.66 16.16
N GLN A 141 4.81 -2.98 15.02
CA GLN A 141 6.05 -2.29 14.68
C GLN A 141 6.35 -1.16 15.67
N MET A 142 5.40 -0.26 15.94
CA MET A 142 5.62 0.86 16.86
C MET A 142 5.87 0.38 18.31
N ALA A 143 5.17 -0.66 18.73
CA ALA A 143 5.39 -1.31 20.02
C ALA A 143 6.80 -1.91 20.13
N ALA A 144 7.32 -2.49 19.05
CA ALA A 144 8.67 -3.05 18.99
C ALA A 144 9.76 -1.97 18.97
N LEU A 145 9.46 -0.76 18.48
CA LEU A 145 10.29 0.44 18.66
C LEU A 145 10.23 1.01 20.08
N GLY A 146 9.45 0.38 20.97
CA GLY A 146 9.36 0.74 22.39
C GLY A 146 8.31 1.81 22.69
N ASP A 147 7.39 2.08 21.78
CA ASP A 147 6.29 3.02 22.05
C ASP A 147 5.25 2.39 23.00
N PRO A 148 5.08 2.93 24.23
CA PRO A 148 4.19 2.35 25.23
C PRO A 148 2.71 2.45 24.86
N TYR A 149 2.32 3.41 24.01
CA TYR A 149 0.92 3.56 23.59
C TYR A 149 0.48 2.35 22.75
N TYR A 150 1.31 1.93 21.81
CA TYR A 150 1.00 0.79 20.94
C TYR A 150 1.14 -0.55 21.67
N GLN A 151 2.03 -0.64 22.68
CA GLN A 151 2.06 -1.80 23.57
C GLN A 151 0.74 -1.98 24.32
N GLU A 152 0.23 -0.90 24.94
CA GLU A 152 -1.07 -0.92 25.63
C GLU A 152 -2.22 -1.31 24.70
N LYS A 153 -2.23 -0.79 23.46
CA LYS A 153 -3.23 -1.14 22.45
C LYS A 153 -3.20 -2.63 22.06
N LEU A 154 -2.02 -3.22 21.90
CA LEU A 154 -1.90 -4.65 21.62
C LEU A 154 -2.32 -5.51 22.82
N GLU A 155 -1.99 -5.09 24.04
CA GLU A 155 -2.34 -5.79 25.28
C GLU A 155 -3.84 -5.74 25.61
N SER A 156 -4.52 -4.65 25.24
CA SER A 156 -5.96 -4.51 25.47
C SER A 156 -6.79 -5.48 24.61
N GLY A 157 -6.26 -5.89 23.46
CA GLY A 157 -6.97 -6.70 22.46
C GLY A 157 -8.13 -5.96 21.79
N GLU A 158 -8.18 -4.63 21.93
CA GLU A 158 -9.11 -3.79 21.18
C GLU A 158 -8.75 -3.82 19.69
N LEU A 159 -9.77 -3.98 18.84
CA LEU A 159 -9.57 -3.77 17.41
C LEU A 159 -9.39 -2.28 17.13
N PRO A 160 -8.67 -1.92 16.05
CA PRO A 160 -8.58 -0.53 15.63
C PRO A 160 -9.97 0.10 15.43
N GLU A 161 -10.21 1.21 16.10
CA GLU A 161 -11.52 1.88 16.15
C GLU A 161 -11.92 2.54 14.81
N ALA A 162 -10.96 2.74 13.91
CA ALA A 162 -11.10 3.59 12.73
C ALA A 162 -11.62 2.88 11.48
N VAL A 163 -11.81 1.56 11.53
CA VAL A 163 -12.26 0.81 10.35
C VAL A 163 -13.79 0.82 10.30
N ASP A 164 -14.34 1.61 9.37
CA ASP A 164 -15.78 1.64 9.07
C ASP A 164 -16.30 0.21 8.81
N ASP A 165 -17.53 -0.07 9.24
CA ASP A 165 -18.19 -1.35 8.96
C ASP A 165 -18.38 -1.55 7.44
N ASP A 166 -18.44 -0.45 6.70
CA ASP A 166 -18.38 -0.41 5.24
C ASP A 166 -16.98 0.02 4.75
N ALA A 167 -15.90 -0.65 5.18
CA ALA A 167 -14.56 -0.32 4.67
C ALA A 167 -14.42 -0.66 3.18
N TRP A 168 -14.16 0.35 2.37
CA TRP A 168 -13.76 0.23 0.98
C TRP A 168 -12.41 0.90 0.80
N THR A 169 -11.63 0.40 -0.16
CA THR A 169 -10.48 1.19 -0.61
C THR A 169 -10.95 2.53 -1.18
N ALA A 170 -10.09 3.54 -1.12
CA ALA A 170 -10.38 4.89 -1.58
C ALA A 170 -9.30 5.35 -2.55
N CYS A 171 -9.59 5.19 -3.84
CA CYS A 171 -8.69 5.53 -4.92
C CYS A 171 -9.28 6.62 -5.80
N PHE A 172 -8.47 7.62 -6.16
CA PHE A 172 -8.91 8.75 -6.98
C PHE A 172 -9.05 8.40 -8.46
N GLU A 173 -8.46 7.29 -8.89
CA GLU A 173 -8.42 6.88 -10.28
C GLU A 173 -8.61 5.37 -10.44
N GLU A 174 -9.07 5.00 -11.64
CA GLU A 174 -9.28 3.63 -12.11
C GLU A 174 -7.97 2.81 -12.16
N LEU A 175 -6.83 3.51 -12.19
CA LEU A 175 -5.49 2.93 -12.26
C LEU A 175 -5.05 2.20 -10.99
N TYR A 176 -5.79 2.34 -9.89
CA TYR A 176 -5.45 1.74 -8.60
C TYR A 176 -6.29 0.51 -8.24
N LEU A 177 -6.88 -0.12 -9.25
CA LEU A 177 -7.49 -1.44 -9.12
C LEU A 177 -6.41 -2.50 -8.82
N PRO A 178 -6.81 -3.68 -8.30
CA PRO A 178 -5.83 -4.69 -7.90
C PRO A 178 -4.89 -5.07 -9.04
N GLU A 179 -3.62 -5.17 -8.69
CA GLU A 179 -2.56 -5.67 -9.55
C GLU A 179 -2.30 -7.15 -9.20
N ILE A 180 -2.24 -7.99 -10.24
CA ILE A 180 -2.06 -9.43 -10.11
C ILE A 180 -0.64 -9.78 -10.59
N MET A 181 0.16 -10.32 -9.67
CA MET A 181 1.61 -10.50 -9.87
C MET A 181 2.20 -11.45 -8.83
N ASP A 182 3.22 -12.22 -9.19
CA ASP A 182 3.98 -13.07 -8.27
C ASP A 182 4.87 -12.21 -7.34
N LEU A 183 4.42 -12.01 -6.10
CA LEU A 183 5.05 -11.14 -5.11
C LEU A 183 6.09 -11.89 -4.26
N ASN A 184 6.02 -13.21 -4.17
CA ASN A 184 6.94 -14.03 -3.36
C ASN A 184 7.90 -14.89 -4.20
N PHE A 185 7.82 -14.77 -5.52
CA PHE A 185 8.65 -15.47 -6.51
C PHE A 185 8.48 -17.00 -6.45
N ASP A 186 7.26 -17.47 -6.18
CA ASP A 186 6.91 -18.90 -6.12
C ASP A 186 6.22 -19.42 -7.39
N GLY A 187 5.94 -18.53 -8.34
CA GLY A 187 5.31 -18.81 -9.62
C GLY A 187 3.77 -18.83 -9.60
N ALA A 188 3.13 -18.51 -8.48
CA ALA A 188 1.71 -18.22 -8.40
C ALA A 188 1.47 -16.70 -8.38
N ASP A 189 0.37 -16.28 -9.01
CA ASP A 189 -0.07 -14.90 -8.94
C ASP A 189 -0.59 -14.56 -7.53
N ASP A 190 -0.14 -13.42 -7.01
CA ASP A 190 -0.59 -12.81 -5.77
C ASP A 190 -1.41 -11.53 -6.04
N ILE A 191 -1.96 -10.92 -4.98
CA ILE A 191 -2.81 -9.73 -5.09
C ILE A 191 -2.16 -8.55 -4.39
N ARG A 192 -2.00 -7.43 -5.10
CA ARG A 192 -1.70 -6.11 -4.54
C ARG A 192 -2.88 -5.18 -4.77
N LEU A 193 -3.33 -4.46 -3.74
CA LEU A 193 -4.46 -3.53 -3.84
C LEU A 193 -4.14 -2.25 -3.07
N MET A 194 -4.28 -1.09 -3.73
CA MET A 194 -4.22 0.19 -3.01
C MET A 194 -5.41 0.28 -2.06
N GLU A 195 -5.12 0.53 -0.79
CA GLU A 195 -6.13 0.81 0.22
C GLU A 195 -6.55 2.27 0.20
N LEU A 196 -5.58 3.17 0.29
CA LEU A 196 -5.81 4.60 0.38
C LEU A 196 -4.63 5.36 -0.18
N LEU A 197 -4.92 6.49 -0.81
CA LEU A 197 -3.91 7.45 -1.26
C LEU A 197 -3.81 8.59 -0.24
N GLY A 198 -2.62 8.78 0.32
CA GLY A 198 -2.29 9.98 1.10
C GLY A 198 -2.01 11.18 0.20
N THR A 199 -1.27 12.17 0.69
CA THR A 199 -0.89 13.33 -0.14
C THR A 199 0.06 12.96 -1.28
N VAL A 200 0.94 11.97 -1.04
CA VAL A 200 1.92 11.50 -2.03
C VAL A 200 2.01 9.98 -2.02
N ASN A 201 2.18 9.39 -0.85
CA ASN A 201 2.29 7.93 -0.71
C ASN A 201 0.91 7.27 -0.62
N GLY A 202 0.73 6.13 -1.27
CA GLY A 202 -0.39 5.23 -1.05
C GLY A 202 -0.03 4.08 -0.11
N ARG A 203 -1.01 3.57 0.64
CA ARG A 203 -0.89 2.31 1.39
C ARG A 203 -1.49 1.18 0.56
N TYR A 204 -0.76 0.07 0.44
CA TYR A 204 -1.15 -1.08 -0.38
C TYR A 204 -1.22 -2.36 0.45
N LEU A 205 -2.32 -3.10 0.31
CA LEU A 205 -2.56 -4.38 0.94
C LEU A 205 -2.12 -5.51 0.00
N HIS A 206 -1.48 -6.54 0.56
CA HIS A 206 -0.98 -7.67 -0.21
C HIS A 206 -1.53 -8.98 0.34
N TRP A 207 -2.02 -9.85 -0.54
CA TRP A 207 -2.38 -11.22 -0.23
C TRP A 207 -1.51 -12.15 -1.06
N LEU A 208 -0.92 -13.15 -0.40
CA LEU A 208 -0.14 -14.19 -1.06
C LEU A 208 -0.98 -15.44 -1.23
N TRP A 209 -0.80 -16.16 -2.33
CA TRP A 209 -1.37 -17.49 -2.52
C TRP A 209 -0.62 -18.51 -1.65
N ASP A 210 -1.31 -19.11 -0.68
CA ASP A 210 -0.77 -20.24 0.08
C ASP A 210 -1.13 -21.56 -0.63
N GLN A 211 -0.18 -22.12 -1.37
CA GLN A 211 -0.34 -23.40 -2.09
C GLN A 211 -0.76 -24.55 -1.18
N ARG A 212 -0.40 -24.53 0.11
CA ARG A 212 -0.77 -25.62 1.05
C ARG A 212 -2.23 -25.54 1.45
N THR A 213 -2.77 -24.35 1.64
CA THR A 213 -4.17 -24.16 2.04
C THR A 213 -5.09 -23.88 0.85
N GLN A 214 -4.51 -23.63 -0.33
CA GLN A 214 -5.22 -23.30 -1.56
C GLN A 214 -6.09 -22.06 -1.40
N GLN A 215 -5.53 -21.03 -0.75
CA GLN A 215 -6.23 -19.80 -0.38
C GLN A 215 -5.28 -18.60 -0.49
N PHE A 216 -5.84 -17.43 -0.80
CA PHE A 216 -5.15 -16.16 -0.62
C PHE A 216 -5.16 -15.77 0.86
N VAL A 217 -4.00 -15.41 1.39
CA VAL A 217 -3.82 -15.03 2.79
C VAL A 217 -3.24 -13.62 2.84
N TYR A 218 -3.84 -12.73 3.63
CA TYR A 218 -3.27 -11.41 3.85
C TYR A 218 -1.86 -11.57 4.43
N ALA A 219 -0.88 -10.89 3.85
CA ALA A 219 0.52 -11.05 4.20
C ALA A 219 1.12 -9.80 4.82
N PHE A 220 1.01 -8.65 4.17
CA PHE A 220 1.62 -7.40 4.62
C PHE A 220 1.00 -6.18 3.93
N CYS A 221 1.25 -4.99 4.47
CA CYS A 221 1.07 -3.73 3.76
C CYS A 221 2.39 -3.01 3.49
N LEU A 222 2.48 -2.31 2.36
CA LEU A 222 3.60 -1.42 2.03
C LEU A 222 3.09 -0.01 1.71
N VAL A 223 3.94 0.99 1.95
CA VAL A 223 3.63 2.40 1.72
C VAL A 223 4.62 2.98 0.70
N GLY A 224 4.09 3.66 -0.31
CA GLY A 224 4.90 4.29 -1.35
C GLY A 224 4.07 4.95 -2.44
N TYR A 225 4.71 5.77 -3.26
CA TYR A 225 4.11 6.33 -4.48
C TYR A 225 4.47 5.51 -5.73
N ASP A 226 5.55 4.71 -5.70
CA ASP A 226 5.93 3.78 -6.75
C ASP A 226 6.28 2.41 -6.16
N PHE A 227 6.04 1.35 -6.94
CA PHE A 227 6.30 -0.02 -6.53
C PHE A 227 6.85 -0.84 -7.69
N GLN A 228 7.91 -1.59 -7.44
CA GLN A 228 8.59 -2.37 -8.47
C GLN A 228 8.91 -3.77 -7.96
N ILE A 229 8.83 -4.74 -8.86
CA ILE A 229 9.28 -6.11 -8.63
C ILE A 229 10.58 -6.33 -9.40
N ASP A 230 11.69 -6.45 -8.68
CA ASP A 230 12.95 -6.90 -9.27
C ASP A 230 12.98 -8.43 -9.24
N THR A 231 12.55 -9.04 -10.34
CA THR A 231 12.56 -10.50 -10.51
C THR A 231 13.97 -11.10 -10.56
N ALA A 232 14.98 -10.32 -10.97
CA ALA A 232 16.37 -10.80 -11.04
C ALA A 232 17.00 -10.86 -9.65
N ALA A 233 16.76 -9.83 -8.82
CA ALA A 233 17.21 -9.78 -7.43
C ALA A 233 16.28 -10.52 -6.45
N ARG A 234 15.07 -10.88 -6.89
CA ARG A 234 13.97 -11.37 -6.05
C ARG A 234 13.64 -10.39 -4.92
N GLN A 235 13.43 -9.13 -5.30
CA GLN A 235 13.15 -8.04 -4.38
C GLN A 235 11.86 -7.32 -4.73
N LEU A 236 11.16 -6.85 -3.71
CA LEU A 236 10.13 -5.83 -3.83
C LEU A 236 10.77 -4.48 -3.50
N VAL A 237 10.46 -3.46 -4.27
CA VAL A 237 11.02 -2.12 -4.11
C VAL A 237 9.87 -1.13 -3.99
N SER A 238 9.89 -0.31 -2.94
CA SER A 238 8.89 0.73 -2.68
C SER A 238 9.58 2.08 -2.59
N GLU A 239 9.11 3.04 -3.37
CA GLU A 239 9.56 4.43 -3.25
C GLU A 239 8.54 5.26 -2.48
N SER A 240 9.00 6.05 -1.53
CA SER A 240 8.15 6.92 -0.71
C SER A 240 8.74 8.31 -0.55
N ARG A 241 7.90 9.27 -0.21
CA ARG A 241 8.30 10.64 0.13
C ARG A 241 7.98 10.92 1.60
N ASN A 242 9.01 11.13 2.40
CA ASN A 242 8.90 11.30 3.86
C ASN A 242 9.16 12.75 4.32
N GLY A 243 9.12 13.70 3.38
CA GLY A 243 9.22 15.13 3.69
C GLY A 243 9.36 15.99 2.43
N TYR A 244 9.57 17.29 2.64
CA TYR A 244 9.95 18.17 1.53
C TYR A 244 11.38 17.85 1.11
N GLY A 245 11.56 17.29 -0.08
CA GLY A 245 12.86 16.88 -0.60
C GLY A 245 13.43 15.59 0.02
N ILE A 246 12.68 14.85 0.83
CA ILE A 246 13.13 13.57 1.41
C ILE A 246 12.42 12.43 0.70
N TYR A 247 13.20 11.59 0.02
CA TYR A 247 12.74 10.44 -0.75
C TYR A 247 13.44 9.20 -0.25
N ASP A 248 12.69 8.11 -0.10
CA ASP A 248 13.19 6.83 0.36
C ASP A 248 12.89 5.75 -0.68
N THR A 249 13.88 4.91 -0.95
CA THR A 249 13.71 3.66 -1.69
C THR A 249 13.99 2.50 -0.75
N ASP A 250 12.93 1.80 -0.35
CA ASP A 250 13.01 0.62 0.50
C ASP A 250 13.04 -0.65 -0.36
N TYR A 251 13.99 -1.54 -0.07
CA TYR A 251 14.15 -2.83 -0.71
C TYR A 251 13.79 -3.94 0.27
N TYR A 252 12.95 -4.85 -0.18
CA TYR A 252 12.45 -5.96 0.62
C TYR A 252 12.80 -7.30 -0.02
N GLN A 253 13.12 -8.28 0.81
CA GLN A 253 13.46 -9.63 0.39
C GLN A 253 12.89 -10.64 1.37
N TYR A 254 12.45 -11.79 0.86
CA TYR A 254 12.03 -12.89 1.72
C TYR A 254 13.23 -13.59 2.33
N ASP A 255 13.16 -13.86 3.63
CA ASP A 255 14.12 -14.71 4.31
C ASP A 255 13.86 -16.20 4.06
N ALA A 256 14.67 -17.06 4.68
CA ALA A 256 14.59 -18.51 4.51
C ALA A 256 13.28 -19.12 5.03
N ASP A 257 12.57 -18.42 5.92
CA ASP A 257 11.29 -18.85 6.48
C ASP A 257 10.11 -18.31 5.67
N GLY A 258 10.37 -17.59 4.57
CA GLY A 258 9.34 -17.01 3.71
C GLY A 258 8.73 -15.74 4.30
N VAL A 259 9.44 -15.08 5.22
CA VAL A 259 9.00 -13.81 5.81
C VAL A 259 9.66 -12.67 5.04
N LEU A 260 8.85 -11.73 4.55
CA LEU A 260 9.36 -10.53 3.90
C LEU A 260 10.07 -9.65 4.92
N GLN A 261 11.30 -9.22 4.62
CA GLN A 261 12.11 -8.34 5.45
C GLN A 261 12.52 -7.12 4.65
N ARG A 262 12.54 -5.94 5.28
CA ARG A 262 13.22 -4.78 4.70
C ARG A 262 14.72 -4.95 4.88
N VAL A 263 15.47 -5.01 3.78
CA VAL A 263 16.90 -5.34 3.79
C VAL A 263 17.80 -4.16 3.45
N LYS A 264 17.26 -3.15 2.77
CA LYS A 264 17.99 -1.94 2.39
C LYS A 264 17.05 -0.75 2.32
N ASN A 265 17.56 0.43 2.65
CA ASN A 265 16.92 1.72 2.45
C ASN A 265 17.95 2.65 1.80
N VAL A 266 17.52 3.40 0.79
CA VAL A 266 18.29 4.47 0.18
C VAL A 266 17.50 5.76 0.37
N GLU A 267 18.00 6.64 1.21
CA GLU A 267 17.41 7.96 1.44
C GLU A 267 18.13 8.99 0.55
N LEU A 268 17.35 9.82 -0.13
CA LEU A 268 17.80 11.04 -0.79
C LEU A 268 17.19 12.23 -0.07
N SER A 269 18.02 13.06 0.56
CA SER A 269 17.58 14.22 1.34
C SER A 269 18.40 15.49 1.01
N PRO A 270 17.87 16.69 1.28
CA PRO A 270 18.60 17.93 1.02
C PRO A 270 19.89 17.99 1.83
N SER A 271 20.96 18.53 1.24
CA SER A 271 22.23 18.66 1.93
C SER A 271 22.21 19.78 2.97
N ASP A 272 22.45 19.42 4.23
CA ASP A 272 22.65 20.36 5.34
C ASP A 272 24.14 20.75 5.52
N SER A 273 25.00 20.38 4.57
CA SER A 273 26.45 20.64 4.68
C SER A 273 26.78 22.13 4.53
N GLU A 274 27.77 22.60 5.30
CA GLU A 274 28.20 24.00 5.24
C GLU A 274 28.75 24.33 3.85
N GLY A 275 28.01 25.14 3.08
CA GLY A 275 28.35 25.51 1.71
C GLY A 275 27.57 24.79 0.61
N ALA A 276 26.61 23.92 0.96
CA ALA A 276 25.66 23.36 0.01
C ALA A 276 24.83 24.46 -0.66
N ALA A 277 24.61 24.31 -1.96
CA ALA A 277 23.69 25.15 -2.73
C ALA A 277 22.24 24.68 -2.52
N GLU A 278 21.28 25.58 -2.75
CA GLU A 278 19.86 25.19 -2.82
C GLU A 278 19.68 24.18 -3.96
N GLY A 279 19.13 23.00 -3.63
CA GLY A 279 18.97 21.90 -4.57
C GLY A 279 20.09 20.85 -4.54
N ASP A 280 21.09 20.99 -3.67
CA ASP A 280 22.06 19.90 -3.40
C ASP A 280 21.39 18.81 -2.56
N PHE A 281 21.58 17.55 -2.96
CA PHE A 281 21.08 16.38 -2.24
C PHE A 281 22.22 15.46 -1.82
N VAL A 282 22.01 14.73 -0.74
CA VAL A 282 22.88 13.66 -0.25
C VAL A 282 22.14 12.34 -0.32
N THR A 283 22.86 11.28 -0.66
CA THR A 283 22.34 9.92 -0.61
C THR A 283 22.90 9.22 0.62
N THR A 284 22.02 8.71 1.46
CA THR A 284 22.37 7.89 2.63
C THR A 284 21.86 6.49 2.39
N VAL A 285 22.73 5.49 2.51
CA VAL A 285 22.36 4.09 2.31
C VAL A 285 22.40 3.37 3.64
N HIS A 286 21.31 2.70 4.00
CA HIS A 286 21.22 1.83 5.15
C HIS A 286 21.00 0.38 4.68
N GLU A 287 21.76 -0.55 5.23
CA GLU A 287 21.61 -1.98 4.97
C GLU A 287 21.38 -2.75 6.27
N TRP A 288 20.52 -3.77 6.21
CA TRP A 288 20.29 -4.68 7.31
C TRP A 288 21.35 -5.78 7.29
N VAL A 289 22.33 -5.68 8.20
CA VAL A 289 23.45 -6.61 8.30
C VAL A 289 23.48 -7.21 9.70
N ASP A 290 23.45 -8.53 9.80
CA ASP A 290 23.53 -9.29 11.06
C ASP A 290 22.55 -8.82 12.15
N GLY A 291 21.34 -8.42 11.76
CA GLY A 291 20.29 -8.00 12.68
C GLY A 291 20.36 -6.52 13.11
N VAL A 292 21.19 -5.72 12.43
CA VAL A 292 21.37 -4.29 12.74
C VAL A 292 21.37 -3.47 11.45
N TRP A 293 20.62 -2.35 11.44
CA TRP A 293 20.72 -1.35 10.38
C TRP A 293 22.05 -0.62 10.47
N THR A 294 22.84 -0.70 9.41
CA THR A 294 24.15 -0.05 9.32
C THR A 294 24.13 0.93 8.15
N GLU A 295 24.55 2.17 8.39
CA GLU A 295 24.81 3.13 7.33
C GLU A 295 26.08 2.71 6.57
N THR A 296 25.99 2.65 5.25
CA THR A 296 27.08 2.23 4.35
C THR A 296 27.41 3.34 3.36
N GLU A 297 28.70 3.49 3.05
CA GLU A 297 29.21 4.41 2.02
C GLU A 297 28.86 3.95 0.59
#